data_AF-A0A7K2WEL8-F1
#
_entry.id   AF-A0A7K2WEL8-F1
#
_cell.length_a   1.000
_cell.length_b   1.000
_cell.length_c   1.000
_cell.angle_alpha   90.00
_cell.angle_beta   90.00
_cell.angle_gamma   90.00
#
_symmetry.space_group_name_H-M   'P 1'
#
loop_
_entity.id
_entity.type
_entity.pdbx_description
1 polymer ?
#
loop_
_entity_poly.entity_id
_entity_poly.type
_entity_poly.pdbx_seq_one_letter_code
_entity_poly.pdbx_strand_id
1 'polypeptide(L)'
;MALNWSLTRPAISSLVIGASSESQLESNLAALGFELPADARARLEQASAPVTAAVYGMFTPEYQSWVVSPGLGIGDRPDTFAPPVWNGRR
;
A
#
# COMPACT_ATOMS: atom_id res chain seq x y z
N MET A 1 -17.86 -4.83 4.96
CA MET A 1 -17.26 -4.35 6.22
C MET A 1 -16.04 -3.47 5.99
N ALA A 2 -14.99 -3.94 5.31
CA ALA A 2 -13.78 -3.12 5.07
C ALA A 2 -14.07 -1.79 4.36
N LEU A 3 -14.86 -1.80 3.27
CA LEU A 3 -15.24 -0.58 2.56
C LEU A 3 -16.00 0.42 3.45
N ASN A 4 -16.95 -0.09 4.23
CA ASN A 4 -17.72 0.69 5.20
C ASN A 4 -16.80 1.39 6.22
N TRP A 5 -15.94 0.61 6.86
CA TRP A 5 -15.03 1.10 7.87
C TRP A 5 -14.08 2.16 7.29
N SER A 6 -13.45 1.87 6.16
CA SER A 6 -12.50 2.77 5.49
C SER A 6 -13.13 4.12 5.12
N LEU A 7 -14.36 4.16 4.60
CA LEU A 7 -15.03 5.43 4.28
C LEU A 7 -15.33 6.31 5.50
N THR A 8 -15.44 5.71 6.68
CA THR A 8 -15.69 6.45 7.93
C THR A 8 -14.41 6.98 8.60
N ARG A 9 -13.24 6.73 8.01
CA ARG A 9 -11.94 7.15 8.56
C ARG A 9 -11.66 8.62 8.24
N PRO A 10 -11.00 9.36 9.16
CA PRO A 10 -10.48 10.68 8.87
C PRO A 10 -9.57 10.68 7.63
N ALA A 11 -9.64 11.76 6.85
CA ALA A 11 -8.84 12.00 5.63
C ALA A 11 -9.09 11.02 4.46
N ILE A 12 -10.16 10.21 4.49
CA ILE A 12 -10.61 9.41 3.34
C ILE A 12 -11.87 10.05 2.74
N SER A 13 -11.75 10.60 1.53
CA SER A 13 -12.88 11.23 0.81
C SER A 13 -13.61 10.27 -0.14
N SER A 14 -12.89 9.28 -0.67
CA SER A 14 -13.41 8.32 -1.63
C SER A 14 -12.60 7.02 -1.59
N LEU A 15 -13.21 5.92 -2.02
CA LEU A 15 -12.53 4.64 -2.22
C LEU A 15 -12.48 4.31 -3.70
N VAL A 16 -11.31 3.90 -4.18
CA VAL A 16 -11.15 3.26 -5.49
C VAL A 16 -11.20 1.76 -5.26
N ILE A 17 -12.17 1.09 -5.88
CA ILE A 17 -12.43 -0.33 -5.70
C ILE A 17 -12.44 -1.05 -7.05
N GLY A 18 -11.88 -2.26 -7.09
CA GLY A 18 -12.02 -3.16 -8.23
C GLY A 18 -13.18 -4.14 -8.01
N ALA A 19 -13.80 -4.58 -9.11
CA ALA A 19 -14.72 -5.71 -9.13
C ALA A 19 -14.50 -6.51 -10.42
N SER A 20 -14.23 -7.82 -10.31
CA SER A 20 -14.05 -8.72 -11.46
C SER A 20 -15.34 -9.45 -11.86
N SER A 21 -16.42 -9.28 -11.10
CA SER A 21 -17.76 -9.79 -11.40
C SER A 21 -18.84 -8.80 -10.95
N GLU A 22 -20.03 -8.94 -11.52
CA GLU A 22 -21.22 -8.18 -11.10
C GLU A 22 -21.58 -8.43 -9.63
N SER A 23 -21.54 -9.69 -9.19
CA SER A 23 -21.79 -10.05 -7.79
C SER A 23 -20.82 -9.40 -6.81
N GLN A 24 -19.55 -9.22 -7.21
CA GLN A 24 -18.58 -8.51 -6.38
C GLN A 24 -18.89 -7.01 -6.32
N LEU A 25 -19.31 -6.41 -7.44
CA LEU A 25 -19.75 -5.02 -7.48
C LEU A 25 -20.97 -4.79 -6.58
N GLU A 26 -21.98 -5.66 -6.65
CA GLU A 26 -23.14 -5.61 -5.77
C GLU A 26 -22.75 -5.72 -4.30
N SER A 27 -21.87 -6.67 -3.96
CA SER A 27 -21.35 -6.84 -2.61
C SER A 27 -20.60 -5.59 -2.12
N ASN A 28 -19.79 -4.98 -2.99
CA ASN A 28 -19.07 -3.75 -2.69
C ASN A 28 -20.04 -2.59 -2.38
N LEU A 29 -21.12 -2.44 -3.16
CA LEU A 29 -22.15 -1.41 -2.94
C LEU A 29 -22.97 -1.69 -1.69
N ALA A 30 -23.37 -2.95 -1.46
CA ALA A 30 -24.09 -3.36 -0.27
C ALA A 30 -23.30 -3.10 1.01
N ALA A 31 -21.96 -3.12 0.94
CA ALA A 31 -21.10 -2.77 2.06
C ALA A 31 -21.28 -1.33 2.56
N LEU A 32 -21.89 -0.43 1.75
CA LEU A 32 -22.15 0.96 2.13
C LEU A 32 -23.49 1.15 2.84
N GLY A 33 -24.40 0.17 2.76
CA GLY A 33 -25.80 0.32 3.18
C GLY A 33 -26.08 0.00 4.66
N PHE A 34 -25.05 -0.22 5.49
CA PHE A 34 -25.22 -0.56 6.90
C PHE A 34 -24.28 0.22 7.79
N GLU A 35 -24.58 0.28 9.08
CA GLU A 35 -23.69 0.86 10.08
C GLU A 35 -22.97 -0.24 10.85
N LEU A 36 -21.67 -0.04 11.08
CA LEU A 36 -20.90 -0.95 11.92
C LEU A 36 -21.24 -0.71 13.39
N PRO A 37 -21.60 -1.77 14.14
CA PRO A 37 -21.74 -1.69 15.59
C PRO A 37 -20.48 -1.11 16.25
N ALA A 38 -20.66 -0.37 17.33
CA ALA A 38 -19.57 0.34 18.00
C ALA A 38 -18.46 -0.59 18.49
N ASP A 39 -18.80 -1.79 18.95
CA ASP A 39 -17.85 -2.82 19.39
C ASP A 39 -17.04 -3.39 18.22
N ALA A 40 -17.67 -3.67 17.08
CA ALA A 40 -17.00 -4.10 15.86
C ALA A 40 -16.04 -3.01 15.34
N ARG A 41 -16.47 -1.74 15.39
CA ARG A 41 -15.64 -0.60 15.00
C ARG A 41 -14.44 -0.44 15.92
N ALA A 42 -14.61 -0.54 17.24
CA ALA A 42 -13.52 -0.48 18.20
C ALA A 42 -12.47 -1.59 17.98
N ARG A 43 -12.91 -2.81 17.68
CA ARG A 43 -12.02 -3.93 17.34
C ARG A 43 -11.19 -3.65 16.08
N LEU A 44 -11.80 -3.08 15.04
CA LEU A 44 -11.11 -2.71 13.81
C LEU A 44 -10.07 -1.62 14.06
N GLU A 45 -10.40 -0.59 14.84
CA GLU A 45 -9.45 0.47 15.23
C GLU A 45 -8.23 -0.10 15.97
N GLN A 46 -8.46 -0.99 16.94
CA GLN A 46 -7.38 -1.61 17.69
C GLN A 46 -6.49 -2.50 16.81
N ALA A 47 -7.09 -3.28 15.91
CA ALA A 47 -6.36 -4.18 15.01
C ALA A 47 -5.58 -3.44 13.90
N SER A 48 -6.01 -2.23 13.54
CA SER A 48 -5.42 -1.43 12.45
C SER A 48 -4.56 -0.26 12.93
N ALA A 49 -4.30 -0.17 14.23
CA ALA A 49 -3.45 0.86 14.82
C ALA A 49 -2.09 0.91 14.10
N PRO A 50 -1.67 2.09 13.59
CA PRO A 50 -0.49 2.17 12.75
C PRO A 50 0.78 1.80 13.52
N VAL A 51 1.60 0.94 12.91
CA VAL A 51 3.01 0.84 13.26
C VAL A 51 3.72 2.01 12.59
N THR A 52 4.40 2.86 13.36
CA THR A 52 5.12 4.02 12.82
C THR A 52 6.26 3.54 11.93
N ALA A 53 6.01 3.47 10.61
CA ALA A 53 7.02 3.16 9.63
C ALA A 53 7.74 4.42 9.16
N ALA A 54 9.00 4.28 8.73
CA ALA A 54 9.73 5.39 8.13
C ALA A 54 9.00 5.87 6.87
N VAL A 55 8.68 7.18 6.83
CA VAL A 55 7.84 7.83 5.80
C VAL A 55 8.39 7.73 4.37
N TYR A 56 9.60 7.17 4.21
CA TYR A 56 10.34 7.07 2.96
C TYR A 56 10.99 5.69 2.77
N GLY A 57 10.44 4.63 3.38
CA GLY A 57 10.94 3.26 3.22
C GLY A 57 11.09 2.82 1.75
N MET A 58 10.23 3.33 0.86
CA MET A 58 10.30 3.04 -0.57
C MET A 58 11.49 3.66 -1.31
N PHE A 59 12.17 4.62 -0.69
CA PHE A 59 13.39 5.25 -1.21
C PHE A 59 14.67 4.62 -0.64
N THR A 60 14.55 3.57 0.18
CA THR A 60 15.72 2.81 0.62
C THR A 60 16.30 2.03 -0.56
N PRO A 61 17.63 1.88 -0.66
CA PRO A 61 18.26 1.04 -1.66
C PRO A 61 17.71 -0.39 -1.67
N GLU A 62 17.39 -0.92 -0.48
CA GLU A 62 16.79 -2.25 -0.32
C GLU A 62 15.42 -2.35 -1.00
N TYR A 63 14.51 -1.41 -0.75
CA TYR A 63 13.20 -1.41 -1.40
C TYR A 63 13.29 -1.16 -2.91
N GLN A 64 14.15 -0.22 -3.32
CA GLN A 64 14.38 0.06 -4.74
C GLN A 64 14.92 -1.16 -5.47
N SER A 65 15.75 -1.98 -4.82
CA SER A 65 16.23 -3.25 -5.38
C SER A 65 15.12 -4.26 -5.68
N TRP A 66 13.90 -4.08 -5.18
CA TRP A 66 12.76 -4.97 -5.46
C TRP A 66 11.85 -4.44 -6.56
N VAL A 67 11.81 -3.12 -6.76
CA VAL A 67 10.82 -2.46 -7.63
C VAL A 67 11.47 -1.86 -8.88
N VAL A 68 12.65 -1.26 -8.74
CA VAL A 68 13.37 -0.59 -9.82
C VAL A 68 14.57 -1.46 -10.20
N SER A 69 14.39 -2.26 -11.27
CA SER A 69 15.43 -3.13 -11.83
C SER A 69 15.94 -4.21 -10.86
N PRO A 70 15.05 -5.10 -10.36
CA PRO A 70 15.44 -6.12 -9.39
C PRO A 70 16.52 -7.07 -9.92
N GLY A 71 17.60 -7.20 -9.16
CA GLY A 71 18.75 -8.05 -9.50
C GLY A 71 19.66 -7.52 -10.61
N LEU A 72 19.44 -6.28 -11.10
CA LEU A 72 20.25 -5.69 -12.17
C LEU A 72 21.18 -4.61 -11.63
N GLY A 73 22.49 -4.80 -11.85
CA GLY A 73 23.47 -3.73 -11.68
C GLY A 73 23.39 -2.71 -12.81
N ILE A 74 22.97 -1.48 -12.52
CA ILE A 74 23.10 -0.37 -13.47
C ILE A 74 24.54 0.14 -13.41
N GLY A 75 25.45 -0.56 -14.10
CA GLY A 75 26.89 -0.34 -13.97
C GLY A 75 27.71 -0.37 -15.26
N ASP A 76 27.15 -0.76 -16.41
CA ASP A 76 27.87 -0.75 -17.69
C ASP A 76 27.97 0.69 -18.23
N ARG A 77 28.89 1.47 -17.65
CA ARG A 77 29.27 2.80 -18.12
C ARG A 77 30.80 2.89 -18.24
N PRO A 78 31.32 3.69 -19.19
CA PRO A 78 32.77 3.91 -19.30
C PRO A 78 33.36 4.49 -18.01
N ASP A 79 34.62 4.16 -17.73
CA ASP A 79 35.36 4.56 -16.50
C ASP A 79 35.44 6.07 -16.25
N THR A 80 35.06 6.89 -17.24
CA THR A 80 34.98 8.35 -17.14
C THR A 80 33.70 8.86 -16.46
N PHE A 81 32.69 8.00 -16.23
CA PHE A 81 31.45 8.35 -15.56
C PHE A 81 31.50 8.12 -14.04
N ALA A 82 30.51 8.67 -13.33
CA ALA A 82 30.34 8.44 -11.89
C ALA A 82 30.27 6.94 -11.56
N PRO A 83 30.84 6.52 -10.41
CA PRO A 83 30.93 5.11 -10.02
C PRO A 83 29.54 4.44 -9.93
N PRO A 84 29.45 3.13 -10.23
CA PRO A 84 28.18 2.41 -10.27
C PRO A 84 27.52 2.40 -8.88
N VAL A 85 26.21 2.69 -8.88
CA VAL A 85 25.37 2.60 -7.69
C VAL A 85 24.65 1.25 -7.73
N TRP A 86 24.85 0.45 -6.69
CA TRP A 86 24.25 -0.87 -6.56
C TRP A 86 23.05 -0.80 -5.63
N ASN A 87 21.89 -1.22 -6.12
CA ASN A 87 20.70 -1.39 -5.30
C ASN A 87 20.73 -2.81 -4.70
N GLY A 88 21.16 -2.94 -3.43
CA GLY A 88 21.19 -4.20 -2.68
C GLY A 88 22.58 -4.60 -2.14
N ARG A 89 22.67 -5.77 -1.49
CA ARG A 89 23.96 -6.34 -1.07
C ARG A 89 24.69 -6.89 -2.31
N ARG A 90 25.98 -6.60 -2.41
CA ARG A 90 26.89 -7.20 -3.40
C ARG A 90 26.88 -8.71 -3.36
#